data_AF-A0A661CLV3-F1
#
_entry.id   AF-A0A661CLV3-F1
#
_cell.length_a   1.000
_cell.length_b   1.000
_cell.length_c   1.000
_cell.angle_alpha   90.00
_cell.angle_beta   90.00
_cell.angle_gamma   90.00
#
_symmetry.space_group_name_H-M   'P 1'
#
loop_
_entity.id
_entity.type
_entity.pdbx_description
1 polymer ?
#
loop_
_entity_poly.entity_id
_entity_poly.type
_entity_poly.pdbx_seq_one_letter_code
_entity_poly.pdbx_strand_id
1 'polypeptide(L)'
;MEHAHYFKRNAVYKAEGESISVVNVHENNTLTPLDPWMAMVVSLADGQHTIAQLIQHITALYPEGAPDNLVETIESVITRLIESEVIELTVRPSLLPYYLRMPMDEQDPKQATEMMIKDGFIQSELKQ
;
A
#
# COMPACT_ATOMS: atom_id res chain seq x y z
N MET A 1 -18.06 3.41 0.77
CA MET A 1 -16.97 2.62 1.40
C MET A 1 -17.19 2.64 2.91
N GLU A 2 -16.97 1.54 3.63
CA GLU A 2 -17.14 1.54 5.10
C GLU A 2 -15.86 2.03 5.79
N HIS A 3 -15.93 3.13 6.55
CA HIS A 3 -14.75 3.70 7.21
C HIS A 3 -14.19 2.83 8.35
N ALA A 4 -14.98 1.86 8.82
CA ALA A 4 -14.57 0.88 9.82
C ALA A 4 -13.66 -0.22 9.25
N HIS A 5 -13.57 -0.36 7.92
CA HIS A 5 -12.65 -1.30 7.31
C HIS A 5 -11.20 -0.89 7.51
N TYR A 6 -10.36 -1.89 7.71
CA TYR A 6 -8.91 -1.80 7.68
C TYR A 6 -8.45 -1.82 6.23
N PHE A 7 -7.31 -1.20 5.96
CA PHE A 7 -6.74 -1.13 4.61
C PHE A 7 -5.27 -1.53 4.67
N LYS A 8 -4.82 -2.35 3.72
CA LYS A 8 -3.45 -2.84 3.66
C LYS A 8 -2.91 -2.85 2.25
N ARG A 9 -1.59 -2.74 2.12
CA ARG A 9 -0.89 -2.97 0.86
C ARG A 9 -1.13 -4.39 0.36
N ASN A 10 -1.35 -4.48 -0.95
CA ASN A 10 -1.43 -5.70 -1.73
C ASN A 10 -0.38 -5.73 -2.86
N ALA A 11 0.41 -4.66 -3.02
CA ALA A 11 1.53 -4.59 -3.95
C ALA A 11 2.84 -4.24 -3.25
N VAL A 12 3.95 -4.73 -3.81
CA VAL A 12 5.31 -4.36 -3.39
C VAL A 12 5.56 -2.91 -3.76
N TYR A 13 6.27 -2.18 -2.92
CA TYR A 13 6.56 -0.77 -3.15
C TYR A 13 8.03 -0.46 -2.89
N LYS A 14 8.49 0.61 -3.53
CA LYS A 14 9.80 1.23 -3.32
C LYS A 14 9.59 2.63 -2.76
N ALA A 15 10.48 3.06 -1.86
CA ALA A 15 10.45 4.39 -1.27
C ALA A 15 11.80 5.09 -1.51
N GLU A 16 11.76 6.28 -2.11
CA GLU A 16 12.91 7.14 -2.37
C GLU A 16 12.62 8.55 -1.84
N GLY A 17 13.02 8.82 -0.61
CA GLY A 17 12.61 10.04 0.09
C GLY A 17 11.09 10.04 0.30
N GLU A 18 10.40 11.06 -0.23
CA GLU A 18 8.94 11.18 -0.17
C GLU A 18 8.24 10.48 -1.36
N SER A 19 9.00 10.00 -2.35
CA SER A 19 8.44 9.34 -3.54
C SER A 19 8.19 7.87 -3.27
N ILE A 20 6.98 7.41 -3.58
CA ILE A 20 6.60 6.00 -3.54
C ILE A 20 6.32 5.50 -4.95
N SER A 21 6.87 4.34 -5.29
CA SER A 21 6.54 3.61 -6.53
C SER A 21 6.00 2.23 -6.21
N VAL A 22 5.02 1.77 -6.98
CA VAL A 22 4.61 0.36 -6.99
C VAL A 22 5.60 -0.42 -7.85
N VAL A 23 6.01 -1.59 -7.35
CA VAL A 23 6.91 -2.52 -8.04
C VAL A 23 6.08 -3.64 -8.63
N ASN A 24 6.11 -3.78 -9.95
CA ASN A 24 5.52 -4.94 -10.61
C ASN A 24 6.50 -6.12 -10.56
N VAL A 25 6.37 -6.96 -9.53
CA VAL A 25 7.21 -8.15 -9.33
C VAL A 25 6.95 -9.27 -10.34
N HIS A 26 5.88 -9.16 -11.13
CA HIS A 26 5.57 -10.10 -12.21
C HIS A 26 6.19 -9.70 -13.55
N GLU A 27 6.70 -8.48 -13.67
CA GLU A 27 7.25 -7.93 -14.91
C GLU A 27 8.56 -7.19 -14.64
N ASN A 28 9.64 -7.95 -14.44
CA ASN A 28 11.01 -7.44 -14.28
C ASN A 28 11.16 -6.29 -13.25
N ASN A 29 10.33 -6.26 -12.21
CA ASN A 29 10.32 -5.20 -11.19
C ASN A 29 10.18 -3.79 -11.78
N THR A 30 9.35 -3.62 -12.82
CA THR A 30 9.04 -2.28 -13.35
C THR A 30 8.41 -1.39 -12.28
N LEU A 31 8.81 -0.11 -12.27
CA LEU A 31 8.38 0.87 -11.27
C LEU A 31 7.31 1.80 -11.85
N THR A 32 6.18 1.89 -11.16
CA THR A 32 5.15 2.90 -11.45
C THR A 32 5.13 3.93 -10.33
N PRO A 33 5.57 5.18 -10.56
CA PRO A 33 5.53 6.22 -9.55
C PRO A 33 4.09 6.60 -9.21
N LEU A 34 3.81 6.77 -7.93
CA LEU A 34 2.50 7.19 -7.43
C LEU A 34 2.42 8.72 -7.33
N ASP A 35 1.23 9.28 -7.57
CA ASP A 35 0.96 10.66 -7.22
C ASP A 35 1.03 10.86 -5.69
N PRO A 36 1.26 12.09 -5.18
CA PRO A 36 1.48 12.32 -3.75
C PRO A 36 0.36 11.81 -2.83
N TRP A 37 -0.90 11.88 -3.27
CA TRP A 37 -2.02 11.38 -2.47
C TRP A 37 -2.02 9.86 -2.41
N MET A 38 -1.79 9.19 -3.55
CA MET A 38 -1.64 7.74 -3.59
C MET A 38 -0.44 7.26 -2.77
N ALA A 39 0.71 7.93 -2.89
CA ALA A 39 1.92 7.62 -2.13
C ALA A 39 1.67 7.68 -0.62
N MET A 40 0.95 8.69 -0.15
CA MET A 40 0.57 8.84 1.25
C MET A 40 -0.32 7.69 1.74
N VAL A 41 -1.38 7.35 1.00
CA VAL A 41 -2.29 6.25 1.36
C VAL A 41 -1.56 4.91 1.37
N VAL A 42 -0.72 4.63 0.38
CA VAL A 42 0.07 3.38 0.31
C VAL A 42 1.06 3.27 1.47
N SER A 43 1.68 4.38 1.87
CA SER A 43 2.62 4.41 3.00
C SER A 43 1.95 4.10 4.34
N LEU A 44 0.66 4.44 4.48
CA LEU A 44 -0.13 4.23 5.70
C LEU A 44 -0.96 2.94 5.68
N ALA A 45 -1.00 2.22 4.55
CA ALA A 45 -1.78 0.99 4.38
C ALA A 45 -1.10 -0.22 5.05
N ASP A 46 -1.17 -0.27 6.37
CA ASP A 46 -0.49 -1.25 7.22
C ASP A 46 -1.37 -2.41 7.70
N GLY A 47 -2.65 -2.45 7.31
CA GLY A 47 -3.60 -3.49 7.71
C GLY A 47 -4.03 -3.46 9.16
N GLN A 48 -3.56 -2.50 9.94
CA GLN A 48 -3.81 -2.36 11.37
C GLN A 48 -4.67 -1.14 11.67
N HIS A 49 -4.66 -0.13 10.80
CA HIS A 49 -5.50 1.06 10.91
C HIS A 49 -6.70 1.04 9.96
N THR A 50 -7.78 1.66 10.40
CA THR A 50 -9.00 1.82 9.60
C THR A 50 -8.95 3.08 8.74
N ILE A 51 -9.83 3.16 7.75
CA ILE A 51 -10.00 4.36 6.93
C ILE A 51 -10.40 5.57 7.80
N ALA A 52 -11.23 5.38 8.84
CA ALA A 52 -11.55 6.44 9.79
C ALA A 52 -10.28 7.01 10.47
N GLN A 53 -9.35 6.14 10.86
CA GLN A 53 -8.08 6.55 11.49
C GLN A 53 -7.16 7.24 10.49
N LEU A 54 -7.14 6.81 9.22
CA LEU A 54 -6.43 7.50 8.14
C LEU A 54 -6.98 8.92 7.94
N ILE A 55 -8.31 9.08 7.83
CA ILE A 55 -8.95 10.38 7.67
C ILE A 55 -8.59 11.27 8.86
N GLN A 56 -8.74 10.77 10.08
CA GLN A 56 -8.39 11.52 11.29
C GLN A 56 -6.92 11.96 11.28
N HIS A 57 -6.01 11.06 10.90
CA HIS A 57 -4.58 11.35 10.83
C HIS A 57 -4.29 12.47 9.82
N ILE A 58 -4.85 12.38 8.61
CA ILE A 58 -4.63 13.38 7.55
C ILE A 58 -5.29 14.72 7.93
N THR A 59 -6.50 14.71 8.49
CA THR A 59 -7.16 15.92 9.00
C THR A 59 -6.30 16.65 10.03
N ALA A 60 -5.60 15.92 10.91
CA ALA A 60 -4.72 16.52 11.92
C ALA A 60 -3.50 17.26 11.32
N LEU A 61 -3.17 17.03 10.04
CA LEU A 61 -2.11 17.77 9.34
C LEU A 61 -2.56 19.19 8.93
N TYR A 62 -3.83 19.53 9.11
CA TYR A 62 -4.40 20.84 8.79
C TYR A 62 -4.83 21.58 10.08
N PRO A 63 -3.89 22.14 10.86
CA PRO A 63 -4.20 22.80 12.13
C PRO A 63 -5.11 24.03 11.99
N GLU A 64 -5.14 24.65 10.81
CA GLU A 64 -6.00 25.81 10.50
C GLU A 64 -7.35 25.41 9.86
N GLY A 65 -7.63 24.11 9.77
CA GLY A 65 -8.85 23.56 9.18
C GLY A 65 -8.57 22.76 7.90
N ALA A 66 -9.08 21.53 7.86
CA ALA A 66 -8.99 20.68 6.68
C ALA A 66 -9.94 21.16 5.55
N PRO A 67 -9.60 20.91 4.28
CA PRO A 67 -10.52 21.15 3.17
C PRO A 67 -11.83 20.38 3.32
N ASP A 68 -12.96 21.00 2.94
CA ASP A 68 -14.30 20.39 3.04
C ASP A 68 -14.40 19.06 2.28
N ASN A 69 -13.67 18.94 1.16
CA ASN A 69 -13.65 17.77 0.29
C ASN A 69 -12.54 16.75 0.63
N LEU A 70 -11.87 16.88 1.78
CA LEU A 70 -10.75 16.01 2.15
C LEU A 70 -11.18 14.53 2.21
N VAL A 71 -12.32 14.25 2.83
CA VAL A 71 -12.85 12.88 2.95
C VAL A 71 -13.12 12.28 1.57
N GLU A 72 -13.81 13.01 0.70
CA GLU A 72 -14.11 12.57 -0.67
C GLU A 72 -12.83 12.33 -1.48
N THR A 73 -11.82 13.17 -1.27
CA THR A 73 -10.50 13.02 -1.92
C THR A 73 -9.81 11.72 -1.47
N ILE A 74 -9.78 11.45 -0.17
CA ILE A 74 -9.18 10.22 0.38
C ILE A 74 -9.94 8.98 -0.11
N GLU A 75 -11.28 9.00 -0.10
CA GLU A 75 -12.09 7.89 -0.60
C GLU A 75 -11.87 7.63 -2.09
N SER A 76 -11.74 8.67 -2.90
CA SER A 76 -11.42 8.58 -4.33
C SER A 76 -10.03 7.99 -4.58
N VAL A 77 -9.04 8.37 -3.78
CA VAL A 77 -7.68 7.79 -3.83
C VAL A 77 -7.70 6.31 -3.47
N ILE A 78 -8.35 5.94 -2.36
CA ILE A 78 -8.46 4.54 -1.92
C ILE A 78 -9.17 3.71 -2.99
N THR A 79 -10.25 4.22 -3.57
CA THR A 79 -10.99 3.51 -4.63
C THR A 79 -10.09 3.21 -5.82
N ARG A 80 -9.33 4.20 -6.31
CA ARG A 80 -8.40 4.00 -7.42
C ARG A 80 -7.27 3.01 -7.10
N LEU A 81 -6.79 3.00 -5.85
CA LEU A 81 -5.76 2.05 -5.41
C LEU A 81 -6.29 0.61 -5.23
N ILE A 82 -7.58 0.45 -4.92
CA ILE A 82 -8.26 -0.86 -4.92
C ILE A 82 -8.45 -1.34 -6.36
N GLU A 83 -8.93 -0.46 -7.25
CA GLU A 83 -9.13 -0.78 -8.67
C GLU A 83 -7.82 -1.16 -9.38
N SER A 84 -6.68 -0.65 -8.92
CA SER A 84 -5.35 -1.02 -9.41
C SER A 84 -4.66 -2.13 -8.60
N GLU A 85 -5.39 -2.79 -7.69
CA GLU A 85 -4.92 -3.90 -6.85
C GLU A 85 -3.70 -3.57 -5.96
N VAL A 86 -3.43 -2.29 -5.70
CA VAL A 86 -2.30 -1.83 -4.87
C VAL A 86 -2.60 -1.95 -3.39
N ILE A 87 -3.85 -1.76 -2.99
CA ILE A 87 -4.33 -1.96 -1.61
C ILE A 87 -5.60 -2.79 -1.61
N GLU A 88 -5.90 -3.42 -0.47
CA GLU A 88 -7.19 -4.08 -0.24
C GLU A 88 -7.80 -3.68 1.11
N LEU A 89 -9.12 -3.80 1.20
CA LEU A 89 -9.88 -3.57 2.43
C LEU A 89 -10.21 -4.87 3.13
N THR A 90 -10.19 -4.84 4.47
CA THR A 90 -10.48 -6.00 5.32
C THR A 90 -11.37 -5.62 6.49
N VAL A 91 -12.21 -6.56 6.93
CA VAL A 91 -13.13 -6.37 8.07
C VAL A 91 -12.44 -6.55 9.44
N ARG A 92 -11.22 -7.07 9.46
CA ARG A 92 -10.42 -7.33 10.66
C ARG A 92 -8.98 -6.91 10.40
N PRO A 93 -8.23 -6.46 11.42
CA PRO A 93 -6.82 -6.14 11.24
C PRO A 93 -6.03 -7.38 10.83
N SER A 94 -4.99 -7.19 10.03
CA SER A 94 -4.14 -8.28 9.56
C SER A 94 -2.70 -7.83 9.36
N LEU A 95 -1.77 -8.75 9.64
CA LEU A 95 -0.36 -8.53 9.39
C LEU A 95 -0.06 -8.67 7.90
N LEU A 96 0.81 -7.80 7.39
CA LEU A 96 1.33 -7.91 6.04
C LEU A 96 2.43 -8.98 5.97
N PRO A 97 2.51 -9.73 4.87
CA PRO A 97 3.70 -10.50 4.52
C PRO A 97 4.96 -9.63 4.53
N TYR A 98 6.10 -10.26 4.76
CA TYR A 98 7.41 -9.60 4.86
C TYR A 98 7.67 -8.64 3.69
N TYR A 99 7.35 -9.06 2.48
CA TYR A 99 7.65 -8.31 1.25
C TYR A 99 6.68 -7.17 0.95
N LEU A 100 5.57 -7.05 1.70
CA LEU A 100 4.60 -5.95 1.60
C LEU A 100 4.73 -4.94 2.75
N ARG A 101 5.34 -5.33 3.88
CA ARG A 101 5.34 -4.51 5.09
C ARG A 101 6.31 -3.32 5.05
N MET A 102 7.37 -3.41 4.25
CA MET A 102 8.46 -2.44 4.19
C MET A 102 8.96 -2.24 2.75
N PRO A 103 9.65 -1.12 2.45
CA PRO A 103 10.08 -0.81 1.09
C PRO A 103 11.01 -1.89 0.54
N MET A 104 10.94 -2.15 -0.77
CA MET A 104 11.76 -3.17 -1.45
C MET A 104 13.27 -3.01 -1.17
N ASP A 105 13.77 -1.78 -1.10
CA ASP A 105 15.20 -1.51 -0.85
C ASP A 105 15.65 -1.82 0.60
N GLU A 106 14.70 -1.97 1.52
CA GLU A 106 14.96 -2.35 2.91
C GLU A 106 14.82 -3.87 3.14
N GLN A 107 14.40 -4.61 2.12
CA GLN A 107 14.22 -6.05 2.19
C GLN A 107 15.53 -6.78 1.87
N ASP A 108 15.72 -7.96 2.47
CA ASP A 108 16.68 -8.93 1.93
C ASP A 108 16.06 -9.55 0.66
N PRO A 109 16.68 -9.38 -0.53
CA PRO A 109 16.06 -9.80 -1.78
C PRO A 109 15.80 -11.31 -1.83
N LYS A 110 16.70 -12.12 -1.27
CA LYS A 110 16.57 -13.57 -1.28
C LYS A 110 15.41 -14.01 -0.39
N GLN A 111 15.33 -13.48 0.83
CA GLN A 111 14.23 -13.75 1.75
C GLN A 111 12.89 -13.31 1.15
N ALA A 112 12.83 -12.11 0.56
CA ALA A 112 11.62 -11.59 -0.07
C ALA A 112 11.14 -12.52 -1.18
N THR A 113 12.02 -12.93 -2.11
CA THR A 113 11.68 -13.86 -3.19
C THR A 113 11.23 -15.22 -2.67
N GLU A 114 11.93 -15.81 -1.70
CA GLU A 114 11.54 -17.10 -1.12
C GLU A 114 10.15 -17.04 -0.47
N MET A 115 9.84 -15.95 0.24
CA MET A 115 8.52 -15.75 0.86
C MET A 115 7.43 -15.50 -0.17
N MET A 116 7.69 -14.68 -1.20
CA MET A 116 6.72 -14.45 -2.29
C MET A 116 6.36 -15.76 -3.01
N ILE A 117 7.36 -16.62 -3.30
CA ILE A 117 7.11 -17.93 -3.94
C ILE A 117 6.30 -18.84 -3.01
N LYS A 118 6.68 -18.92 -1.73
CA LYS A 118 5.99 -19.75 -0.74
C LYS A 118 4.53 -19.36 -0.55
N ASP A 119 4.25 -18.06 -0.57
CA ASP A 119 2.90 -17.51 -0.41
C ASP A 119 2.10 -17.54 -1.72
N GLY A 120 2.71 -17.99 -2.83
CA GLY A 120 2.09 -18.03 -4.16
C GLY A 120 1.92 -16.64 -4.79
N PHE A 121 2.56 -15.62 -4.21
CA PHE A 121 2.52 -14.23 -4.68
C PHE A 121 3.24 -14.05 -6.01
N ILE A 122 4.30 -14.82 -6.26
CA ILE A 122 4.92 -14.97 -7.58
C ILE A 122 5.12 -16.45 -7.90
N GLN A 123 5.19 -16.79 -9.19
CA GLN A 123 5.54 -18.14 -9.61
C GLN A 123 7.06 -18.32 -9.59
N SER A 124 7.53 -19.50 -9.16
CA SER A 124 8.94 -19.83 -9.34
C SER A 124 9.22 -20.05 -10.82
N GLU A 125 10.06 -19.24 -11.45
CA GLU A 125 10.69 -19.58 -12.73
C GLU A 125 11.78 -20.65 -12.51
N LEU A 126 11.41 -21.82 -11.98
CA LEU A 126 12.23 -23.01 -12.14
C LEU A 126 12.00 -23.51 -13.57
N LYS A 127 12.74 -22.92 -14.53
CA LYS A 127 13.01 -23.60 -15.79
C LYS A 127 13.72 -24.91 -15.44
N GLN A 128 13.00 -26.03 -15.60
CA GLN A 128 13.58 -27.37 -15.58
C GLN A 128 14.58 -27.54 -16.72
#